data_AF-A0ABD5I8G9-F1
#
_entry.id   AF-A0ABD5I8G9-F1
#
_cell.length_a   1.000
_cell.length_b   1.000
_cell.length_c   1.000
_cell.angle_alpha   90.00
_cell.angle_beta   90.00
_cell.angle_gamma   90.00
#
_symmetry.space_group_name_H-M   'P 1'
#
loop_
_entity.id
_entity.type
_entity.pdbx_description
1 polymer ?
#
loop_
_entity_poly.entity_id
_entity_poly.type
_entity_poly.pdbx_seq_one_letter_code
_entity_poly.pdbx_strand_id
1 'polypeptide(L)'
;MMKGVVRHCTDIEIDRNYVDTHGQSVVAFAFCHLLGFKLIPRFKNIGSRKLYHPENGRNEKYAHLYPVLSRLVNWDLIRKQYEQIIKFATALRLGNESAETTLKRFTRDTKHYLN
;
A
#
# COMPACT_ATOMS: atom_id res chain seq x y z
N MET A 1 0.74 13.44 -1.79
CA MET A 1 -0.52 12.68 -1.62
C MET A 1 -0.89 12.53 -0.15
N MET A 2 -0.22 11.67 0.65
CA MET A 2 -0.66 11.35 2.02
C MET A 2 -0.84 12.55 2.95
N LYS A 3 0.08 13.53 2.95
CA LYS A 3 -0.04 14.71 3.81
C LYS A 3 -1.36 15.44 3.62
N GLY A 4 -1.82 15.60 2.38
CA GLY A 4 -3.09 16.28 2.08
C GLY A 4 -4.32 15.47 2.50
N VAL A 5 -4.24 14.13 2.49
CA VAL A 5 -5.33 13.24 2.93
C VAL A 5 -5.38 13.11 4.46
N VAL A 6 -4.25 13.23 5.15
CA VAL A 6 -4.22 13.15 6.62
C VAL A 6 -4.39 14.52 7.27
N ARG A 7 -4.01 15.59 6.57
CA ARG A 7 -4.07 16.99 7.03
C ARG A 7 -4.79 17.85 6.01
N HIS A 8 -6.07 17.56 5.77
CA HIS A 8 -6.93 18.35 4.89
C HIS A 8 -7.55 19.57 5.58
N CYS A 9 -7.34 19.76 6.89
CA CYS A 9 -7.85 20.92 7.65
C CYS A 9 -9.36 21.14 7.51
N THR A 10 -10.13 20.05 7.40
CA THR A 10 -11.60 20.09 7.42
C THR A 10 -12.12 18.99 8.33
N ASP A 11 -13.37 19.07 8.75
CA ASP A 11 -14.04 18.03 9.55
C ASP A 11 -14.57 16.86 8.70
N ILE A 12 -14.22 16.81 7.41
CA ILE A 12 -14.72 15.81 6.47
C ILE A 12 -13.93 14.52 6.64
N GLU A 13 -14.62 13.40 6.89
CA GLU A 13 -13.99 12.08 6.82
C GLU A 13 -13.71 11.66 5.38
N ILE A 14 -12.47 11.28 5.08
CA ILE A 14 -12.09 10.84 3.74
C ILE A 14 -12.31 9.32 3.62
N ASP A 15 -13.29 8.88 2.81
CA ASP A 15 -13.45 7.46 2.44
C ASP A 15 -12.49 7.04 1.31
N ARG A 16 -12.23 7.91 0.32
CA ARG A 16 -11.46 7.57 -0.89
C ARG A 16 -10.54 8.68 -1.33
N ASN A 17 -9.35 8.30 -1.78
CA ASN A 17 -8.40 9.18 -2.42
C ASN A 17 -8.06 8.68 -3.83
N TYR A 18 -8.43 9.48 -4.83
CA TYR A 18 -8.16 9.19 -6.24
C TYR A 18 -6.78 9.68 -6.63
N VAL A 19 -6.01 8.83 -7.29
CA VAL A 19 -4.67 9.19 -7.75
C VAL A 19 -4.40 8.72 -9.18
N ASP A 20 -3.47 9.38 -9.84
CA ASP A 20 -2.99 8.99 -11.16
C ASP A 20 -2.02 7.79 -11.07
N THR A 21 -1.46 7.39 -12.20
CA THR A 21 -0.53 6.26 -12.30
C THR A 21 0.74 6.44 -11.44
N HIS A 22 1.16 7.66 -11.15
CA HIS A 22 2.35 7.93 -10.33
C HIS A 22 2.06 7.95 -8.83
N GLY A 23 0.78 8.10 -8.43
CA GLY A 23 0.37 8.02 -7.02
C GLY A 23 0.23 6.60 -6.46
N GLN A 24 0.46 5.56 -7.26
CA GLN A 24 0.33 4.17 -6.83
C GLN A 24 1.66 3.60 -6.31
N SER A 25 1.61 2.94 -5.15
CA SER A 25 2.68 2.06 -4.67
C SER A 25 2.10 1.08 -3.65
N VAL A 26 2.78 -0.06 -3.44
CA VAL A 26 2.37 -1.04 -2.41
C VAL A 26 2.35 -0.39 -1.03
N VAL A 27 3.35 0.46 -0.74
CA VAL A 27 3.43 1.23 0.51
C VAL A 27 2.23 2.16 0.65
N ALA A 28 1.86 2.89 -0.41
CA ALA A 28 0.69 3.76 -0.37
C ALA A 28 -0.59 2.98 -0.10
N PHE A 29 -0.81 1.85 -0.77
CA PHE A 29 -1.97 0.98 -0.49
C PHE A 29 -2.02 0.51 0.97
N ALA A 30 -0.90 0.05 1.51
CA ALA A 30 -0.82 -0.43 2.88
C ALA A 30 -1.21 0.65 3.90
N PHE A 31 -0.62 1.85 3.79
CA PHE A 31 -0.91 2.93 4.72
C PHE A 31 -2.28 3.54 4.54
N CYS A 32 -2.82 3.62 3.31
CA CYS A 32 -4.21 4.05 3.12
C CYS A 32 -5.17 3.09 3.85
N HIS A 33 -4.96 1.78 3.69
CA HIS A 33 -5.72 0.77 4.42
C HIS A 33 -5.62 0.94 5.94
N LEU A 34 -4.41 1.13 6.48
CA LEU A 34 -4.19 1.31 7.93
C LEU A 34 -4.78 2.62 8.48
N LEU A 35 -4.82 3.67 7.66
CA LEU A 35 -5.37 4.97 8.03
C LEU A 35 -6.88 5.06 7.84
N GLY A 36 -7.53 4.02 7.30
CA GLY A 36 -8.99 3.92 7.20
C GLY A 36 -9.60 4.50 5.92
N PHE A 37 -8.80 4.76 4.88
CA PHE A 37 -9.29 5.28 3.60
C PHE A 37 -8.79 4.47 2.40
N LYS A 38 -9.54 4.49 1.30
CA LYS A 38 -9.23 3.70 0.10
C LYS A 38 -8.38 4.49 -0.87
N LEU A 39 -7.28 3.88 -1.31
CA LEU A 39 -6.51 4.39 -2.45
C LEU A 39 -7.14 3.88 -3.74
N ILE A 40 -7.54 4.79 -4.62
CA ILE A 40 -8.15 4.48 -5.91
C ILE A 40 -7.23 5.00 -7.03
N PRO A 41 -6.19 4.25 -7.42
CA PRO A 41 -5.28 4.69 -8.47
C PRO A 41 -5.81 4.37 -9.87
N ARG A 42 -5.42 5.20 -10.83
CA ARG A 42 -5.52 4.87 -12.25
C ARG A 42 -4.37 3.95 -12.65
N PHE A 43 -4.65 2.65 -12.75
CA PHE A 43 -3.68 1.66 -13.24
C PHE A 43 -3.40 1.85 -14.74
N LYS A 44 -2.19 2.30 -15.10
CA LYS A 44 -1.65 2.12 -16.45
C LYS A 44 -1.25 0.65 -16.60
N ASN A 45 -1.72 0.02 -17.67
CA ASN A 45 -1.51 -1.39 -18.01
C ASN A 45 -1.89 -2.34 -16.86
N ILE A 46 -3.20 -2.51 -16.61
CA ILE A 46 -3.69 -3.39 -15.54
C ILE A 46 -3.25 -4.85 -15.74
N GLY A 47 -3.06 -5.29 -16.99
CA GLY A 47 -2.65 -6.66 -17.32
C GLY A 47 -1.23 -7.01 -16.92
N SER A 48 -0.33 -6.03 -16.71
CA SER A 48 1.02 -6.29 -16.22
C SER A 48 1.13 -6.37 -14.70
N ARG A 49 0.04 -6.10 -13.97
CA ARG A 49 0.07 -6.11 -12.50
C ARG A 49 0.15 -7.53 -11.97
N LYS A 50 1.08 -7.72 -11.03
CA LYS A 50 1.29 -8.99 -10.36
C LYS A 50 0.75 -8.95 -8.93
N LEU A 51 0.05 -10.00 -8.55
CA LEU A 51 -0.51 -10.24 -7.23
C LEU A 51 0.31 -11.31 -6.50
N TYR A 52 0.42 -11.18 -5.19
CA TYR A 52 1.12 -12.16 -4.37
C TYR A 52 0.19 -13.32 -4.00
N HIS A 53 0.72 -14.53 -3.93
CA HIS A 53 0.00 -15.68 -3.42
C HIS A 53 -0.15 -15.56 -1.89
N PRO A 54 -1.36 -15.65 -1.34
CA PRO A 54 -1.56 -15.60 0.10
C PRO A 54 -1.01 -16.86 0.78
N GLU A 55 -1.16 -18.03 0.18
CA GLU A 55 -0.75 -19.30 0.80
C GLU A 55 -0.25 -20.28 -0.26
N ASN A 56 0.61 -21.21 0.16
CA ASN A 56 1.06 -22.33 -0.68
C ASN A 56 -0.08 -23.31 -0.97
N GLY A 57 -0.06 -23.92 -2.17
CA GLY A 57 -0.93 -25.05 -2.49
C GLY A 57 -2.41 -24.70 -2.78
N ARG A 58 -2.79 -23.42 -2.84
CA ARG A 58 -4.17 -22.99 -3.19
C ARG A 58 -4.34 -22.60 -4.66
N ASN A 59 -3.53 -23.16 -5.56
CA ASN A 59 -3.53 -22.77 -6.97
C ASN A 59 -4.90 -23.02 -7.63
N GLU A 60 -5.58 -24.11 -7.27
CA GLU A 60 -6.90 -24.47 -7.80
C GLU A 60 -7.97 -23.42 -7.44
N LYS A 61 -7.88 -22.82 -6.25
CA LYS A 61 -8.80 -21.76 -5.81
C LYS A 61 -8.67 -20.48 -6.65
N TYR A 62 -7.54 -20.29 -7.32
CA TYR A 62 -7.20 -19.08 -8.06
C TYR A 62 -6.86 -19.36 -9.52
N ALA A 63 -7.43 -20.40 -10.12
CA ALA A 63 -7.12 -20.84 -11.49
C ALA A 63 -7.17 -19.70 -12.52
N HIS A 64 -8.19 -18.84 -12.47
CA HIS A 64 -8.34 -17.70 -13.39
C HIS A 64 -7.39 -16.53 -13.11
N LEU A 65 -6.78 -16.48 -11.93
CA LEU A 65 -5.83 -15.43 -11.53
C LEU A 65 -4.37 -15.85 -11.77
N TYR A 66 -4.12 -17.10 -12.16
CA TYR A 66 -2.77 -17.63 -12.38
C TYR A 66 -1.87 -16.73 -13.26
N PRO A 67 -2.35 -16.11 -14.36
CA PRO A 67 -1.50 -15.24 -15.20
C PRO A 67 -0.97 -13.98 -14.48
N VAL A 68 -1.67 -13.54 -13.43
CA VAL A 68 -1.32 -12.35 -12.66
C VAL A 68 -0.73 -12.68 -11.29
N LEU A 69 -0.70 -13.94 -10.87
CA LEU A 69 -0.09 -14.32 -9.60
C LEU A 69 1.44 -14.45 -9.74
N SER A 70 2.18 -14.18 -8.65
CA SER A 70 3.65 -14.15 -8.64
C SER A 70 4.24 -14.83 -7.40
N ARG A 71 4.80 -14.07 -6.45
CA ARG A 71 5.49 -14.60 -5.27
C ARG A 71 4.54 -14.83 -4.10
N LEU A 72 4.91 -15.69 -3.17
CA LEU A 72 4.20 -15.85 -1.90
C LEU A 72 4.39 -14.65 -0.99
N VAL A 73 3.34 -14.31 -0.25
CA VAL A 73 3.41 -13.36 0.85
C VAL A 73 4.31 -13.93 1.95
N ASN A 74 5.30 -13.16 2.39
CA ASN A 74 6.12 -13.51 3.55
C ASN A 74 5.42 -13.08 4.84
N TRP A 75 4.56 -13.94 5.36
CA TRP A 75 3.80 -13.66 6.59
C TRP A 75 4.68 -13.50 7.83
N ASP A 76 5.80 -14.22 7.91
CA ASP A 76 6.73 -14.12 9.04
C ASP A 76 7.35 -12.73 9.12
N LEU A 77 7.75 -12.18 7.96
CA LEU A 77 8.26 -10.82 7.88
C LEU A 77 7.20 -9.80 8.26
N ILE A 78 5.96 -9.96 7.78
CA ILE A 78 4.84 -9.08 8.14
C ILE A 78 4.61 -9.12 9.65
N ARG A 79 4.53 -10.31 10.25
CA ARG A 79 4.36 -10.48 11.70
C ARG A 79 5.50 -9.81 12.48
N LYS A 80 6.75 -10.03 12.08
CA LYS A 80 7.93 -9.44 12.71
C LYS A 80 7.93 -7.90 12.65
N GLN A 81 7.41 -7.31 11.57
CA GLN A 81 7.39 -5.87 11.36
C GLN A 81 6.05 -5.19 11.71
N TYR A 82 5.05 -5.97 12.14
CA TYR A 82 3.68 -5.49 12.31
C TYR A 82 3.60 -4.28 13.24
N GLU A 83 4.20 -4.38 14.44
CA GLU A 83 4.20 -3.27 15.38
C GLU A 83 4.83 -2.00 14.80
N GLN A 84 5.92 -2.14 14.07
CA GLN A 84 6.62 -1.02 13.48
C GLN A 84 5.77 -0.32 12.42
N ILE A 85 5.05 -1.10 11.60
CA ILE A 85 4.10 -0.59 10.60
C ILE A 85 2.96 0.18 11.28
N ILE A 86 2.37 -0.37 12.34
CA ILE A 86 1.31 0.30 13.11
C ILE A 86 1.82 1.59 13.76
N LYS A 87 3.01 1.56 14.38
CA LYS A 87 3.65 2.76 14.95
C LYS A 87 3.80 3.88 13.91
N PHE A 88 4.22 3.54 12.68
CA PHE A 88 4.30 4.53 11.60
C PHE A 88 2.92 5.04 11.17
N ALA A 89 1.92 4.17 11.03
CA ALA A 89 0.58 4.59 10.64
C ALA A 89 -0.05 5.53 11.68
N THR A 90 0.10 5.21 12.96
CA THR A 90 -0.34 6.07 14.07
C THR A 90 0.41 7.41 14.06
N ALA A 91 1.73 7.38 13.90
CA ALA A 91 2.54 8.61 13.84
C ALA A 91 2.12 9.51 12.67
N LEU A 92 1.77 8.94 11.50
CA LEU A 92 1.20 9.70 10.40
C LEU A 92 -0.14 10.32 10.75
N ARG A 93 -1.06 9.52 11.32
CA ARG A 93 -2.39 9.98 11.72
C ARG A 93 -2.31 11.16 12.69
N LEU A 94 -1.36 11.12 13.61
CA LEU A 94 -1.08 12.20 14.56
C LEU A 94 -0.29 13.37 13.95
N GLY A 95 0.20 13.22 12.71
CA GLY A 95 0.90 14.27 11.98
C GLY A 95 2.39 14.44 12.35
N ASN A 96 3.08 13.39 12.75
CA ASN A 96 4.50 13.47 13.07
C ASN A 96 5.37 13.57 11.79
N GLU A 97 6.14 14.66 11.65
CA GLU A 97 6.98 14.91 10.46
C GLU A 97 8.09 13.87 10.24
N SER A 98 8.58 13.27 11.32
CA SER A 98 9.60 12.21 11.24
C SER A 98 9.06 10.94 10.56
N ALA A 99 7.78 10.62 10.79
CA ALA A 99 7.13 9.48 10.15
C ALA A 99 6.94 9.75 8.65
N GLU A 100 6.50 10.96 8.28
CA GLU A 100 6.36 11.35 6.86
C GLU A 100 7.71 11.28 6.12
N THR A 101 8.78 11.74 6.76
CA THR A 101 10.14 11.67 6.21
C THR A 101 10.62 10.22 6.06
N THR A 102 10.29 9.35 7.02
CA THR A 102 10.63 7.93 6.96
C THR A 102 9.85 7.21 5.85
N LEU A 103 8.59 7.54 5.61
CA LEU A 103 7.81 7.01 4.48
C LEU A 103 8.38 7.38 3.14
N LYS A 104 8.86 8.63 2.99
CA LYS A 104 9.54 9.05 1.77
C LYS A 104 10.75 8.15 1.46
N ARG A 105 11.41 7.58 2.48
CA ARG A 105 12.49 6.60 2.32
C ARG A 105 11.97 5.25 1.82
N PHE A 106 10.90 4.71 2.42
CA PHE A 106 10.27 3.47 1.93
C PHE A 106 9.87 3.56 0.45
N THR A 107 9.38 4.72 0.01
CA THR A 107 8.99 4.94 -1.39
C THR A 107 10.16 5.21 -2.33
N ARG A 108 11.34 5.64 -1.83
CA ARG A 108 12.53 5.93 -2.66
C ARG A 108 13.23 4.66 -3.15
N ASP A 109 13.31 3.63 -2.31
CA ASP A 109 13.94 2.35 -2.67
C ASP A 109 13.01 1.37 -3.38
N THR A 110 11.72 1.72 -3.52
CA THR A 110 10.81 0.96 -4.36
C THR A 110 11.10 1.28 -5.83
N LYS A 111 12.23 0.76 -6.35
CA LYS A 111 12.43 0.67 -7.80
C LYS A 111 11.18 0.05 -8.40
N HIS A 112 10.69 0.66 -9.47
CA HIS A 112 9.56 0.20 -10.27
C HIS A 112 9.59 -1.32 -10.51
N TYR A 113 8.96 -2.11 -9.64
CA TYR A 113 8.74 -3.55 -9.84
C TYR A 113 7.53 -3.79 -10.77
N LEU A 114 7.40 -2.96 -11.79
CA LEU A 114 6.29 -2.96 -12.74
C LEU A 114 6.76 -2.94 -14.20
N ASN A 115 8.01 -3.36 -14.43
CA ASN A 115 8.48 -3.75 -15.75
C ASN A 115 8.55 -5.26 -15.80
#